data_AF-A0A382FZM8-F1
#
_entry.id   AF-A0A382FZM8-F1
#
_cell.length_a   1.000
_cell.length_b   1.000
_cell.length_c   1.000
_cell.angle_alpha   90.00
_cell.angle_beta   90.00
_cell.angle_gamma   90.00
#
_symmetry.space_group_name_H-M   'P 1'
#
loop_
_entity.id
_entity.type
_entity.pdbx_description
1 polymer ?
#
loop_
_entity_poly.entity_id
_entity_poly.type
_entity_poly.pdbx_seq_one_letter_code
_entity_poly.pdbx_strand_id
1 'polypeptide(L)'
;GVGIVATVMVQSSSITTSLLVPLAGAGVLKLEHAFPVTLGANVGTTVTALLAALAATGVNATAGLTIALVHLLFNVSAMIVIYPFEPARRIPIRLARWLADAAVKSRALAIFYVIGLFYLIPVLFAVLT
;
A
#
# COMPACT_ATOMS: atom_id res chain seq x y z
N GLY A 1 21.10 -19.12 1.73
CA GLY A 1 21.56 -17.77 1.38
C GLY A 1 20.57 -17.08 0.45
N VAL A 2 20.66 -17.36 -0.85
CA VAL A 2 19.85 -16.72 -1.90
C VAL A 2 18.34 -16.85 -1.69
N GLY A 3 17.85 -18.02 -1.26
CA GLY A 3 16.42 -18.23 -0.99
C GLY A 3 15.85 -17.35 0.13
N ILE A 4 16.59 -17.18 1.24
CA ILE A 4 16.17 -16.32 2.36
C ILE A 4 16.13 -14.84 1.92
N VAL A 5 17.16 -14.40 1.18
CA VAL A 5 17.20 -13.03 0.64
C VAL A 5 16.05 -12.82 -0.35
N ALA A 6 15.76 -13.79 -1.22
CA ALA A 6 14.62 -13.73 -2.12
C ALA A 6 13.28 -13.66 -1.35
N THR A 7 13.08 -14.47 -0.31
CA THR A 7 11.87 -14.43 0.52
C THR A 7 11.72 -13.11 1.26
N VAL A 8 12.79 -12.57 1.85
CA VAL A 8 12.80 -11.26 2.54
C VAL A 8 12.52 -10.12 1.56
N MET A 9 13.07 -10.18 0.33
CA MET A 9 12.79 -9.18 -0.69
C MET A 9 11.33 -9.26 -1.18
N VAL A 10 10.84 -10.46 -1.51
CA VAL A 10 9.44 -10.67 -1.96
C VAL A 10 8.45 -10.24 -0.87
N GLN A 11 8.81 -10.34 0.40
CA GLN A 11 8.04 -9.85 1.55
C GLN A 11 8.20 -8.32 1.73
N SER A 12 7.94 -7.57 0.67
CA SER A 12 7.91 -6.10 0.68
C SER A 12 6.70 -5.60 -0.08
N SER A 13 5.95 -4.68 0.54
CA SER A 13 4.84 -3.98 -0.10
C SER A 13 5.31 -3.14 -1.30
N SER A 14 6.56 -2.65 -1.28
CA SER A 14 7.19 -1.95 -2.40
C SER A 14 7.43 -2.87 -3.60
N ILE A 15 7.89 -4.12 -3.38
CA ILE A 15 8.06 -5.07 -4.49
C ILE A 15 6.69 -5.44 -5.08
N THR A 16 5.71 -5.72 -4.22
CA THR A 16 4.33 -6.02 -4.67
C THR A 16 3.78 -4.91 -5.54
N THR A 17 3.82 -3.66 -5.08
CA THR A 17 3.32 -2.50 -5.85
C THR A 17 4.12 -2.26 -7.13
N SER A 18 5.45 -2.40 -7.11
CA SER A 18 6.30 -2.26 -8.30
C SER A 18 6.03 -3.29 -9.39
N LEU A 19 5.50 -4.46 -9.02
CA LEU A 19 5.09 -5.51 -9.96
C LEU A 19 3.68 -5.25 -10.49
N LEU A 20 2.76 -4.82 -9.62
CA LEU A 20 1.36 -4.60 -10.01
C LEU A 20 1.20 -3.48 -11.05
N VAL A 21 1.94 -2.39 -10.93
CA VAL A 21 1.84 -1.22 -11.83
C VAL A 21 2.15 -1.58 -13.30
N PRO A 22 3.30 -2.18 -13.64
CA PRO A 22 3.59 -2.56 -15.04
C PRO A 22 2.68 -3.67 -15.55
N LEU A 23 2.27 -4.64 -14.70
CA LEU A 23 1.32 -5.67 -15.10
C LEU A 23 -0.06 -5.10 -15.43
N ALA A 24 -0.50 -4.09 -14.69
CA ALA A 24 -1.72 -3.35 -15.00
C ALA A 24 -1.57 -2.50 -16.26
N GLY A 25 -0.42 -1.84 -16.45
CA GLY A 25 -0.11 -1.07 -17.66
C GLY A 25 -0.04 -1.92 -18.93
N ALA A 26 0.46 -3.15 -18.83
CA ALA A 26 0.49 -4.12 -19.92
C ALA A 26 -0.86 -4.82 -20.16
N GLY A 27 -1.89 -4.52 -19.36
CA GLY A 27 -3.22 -5.16 -19.45
C GLY A 27 -3.27 -6.61 -18.97
N VAL A 28 -2.16 -7.15 -18.44
CA VAL A 28 -2.07 -8.52 -17.90
C VAL A 28 -2.87 -8.66 -16.61
N LEU A 29 -2.89 -7.61 -15.79
CA LEU A 29 -3.64 -7.59 -14.54
C LEU A 29 -4.72 -6.51 -14.57
N LYS A 30 -5.99 -6.90 -14.35
CA LYS A 30 -7.09 -5.95 -14.24
C LYS A 30 -7.05 -5.20 -12.89
N LEU A 31 -7.47 -3.93 -12.90
CA LEU A 31 -7.52 -3.06 -11.71
C LEU A 31 -8.36 -3.68 -10.57
N GLU A 32 -9.42 -4.39 -10.91
CA GLU A 32 -10.31 -5.09 -9.99
C GLU A 32 -9.60 -6.24 -9.25
N HIS A 33 -8.59 -6.84 -9.88
CA HIS A 33 -7.75 -7.88 -9.28
C HIS A 33 -6.52 -7.29 -8.58
N ALA A 34 -6.01 -6.14 -9.03
CA ALA A 34 -4.91 -5.43 -8.37
C ALA A 34 -5.33 -4.87 -6.98
N PHE A 35 -6.60 -4.49 -6.82
CA PHE A 35 -7.12 -3.95 -5.56
C PHE A 35 -6.99 -4.90 -4.36
N PRO A 36 -7.53 -6.14 -4.38
CA PRO A 36 -7.36 -7.07 -3.27
C PRO A 36 -5.90 -7.47 -3.02
N VAL A 37 -5.07 -7.55 -4.07
CA VAL A 37 -3.63 -7.80 -3.89
C VAL A 37 -2.95 -6.65 -3.14
N THR A 38 -3.33 -5.41 -3.44
CA THR A 38 -2.83 -4.21 -2.76
C THR A 38 -3.26 -4.18 -1.29
N LEU A 39 -4.52 -4.54 -0.98
CA LEU A 39 -4.99 -4.67 0.40
C LEU A 39 -4.22 -5.75 1.16
N GLY A 40 -3.99 -6.91 0.53
CA GLY A 40 -3.19 -7.98 1.10
C GLY A 40 -1.75 -7.56 1.40
N ALA A 41 -1.13 -6.78 0.52
CA ALA A 41 0.22 -6.22 0.75
C ALA A 41 0.27 -5.26 1.96
N ASN A 42 -0.80 -4.49 2.19
CA ASN A 42 -0.90 -3.60 3.36
C ASN A 42 -1.00 -4.42 4.66
N VAL A 43 -1.84 -5.45 4.69
CA VAL A 43 -1.91 -6.40 5.83
C VAL A 43 -0.55 -7.08 6.04
N GLY A 44 0.12 -7.52 4.98
CA GLY A 44 1.45 -8.13 5.05
C GLY A 44 2.50 -7.24 5.75
N THR A 45 2.44 -5.92 5.54
CA THR A 45 3.34 -4.96 6.21
C THR A 45 3.11 -4.94 7.74
N THR A 46 1.87 -5.05 8.19
CA THR A 46 1.56 -5.14 9.62
C THR A 46 2.01 -6.46 10.25
N VAL A 47 2.01 -7.55 9.49
CA VAL A 47 2.59 -8.83 9.91
C VAL A 47 4.11 -8.71 10.06
N THR A 48 4.81 -8.04 9.12
CA THR A 48 6.25 -7.76 9.26
C THR A 48 6.54 -6.95 10.51
N ALA A 49 5.73 -5.91 10.79
CA ALA A 49 5.88 -5.10 12.00
C ALA A 49 5.68 -5.94 13.27
N LEU A 50 4.74 -6.89 13.28
CA LEU A 50 4.55 -7.83 14.38
C LEU A 50 5.77 -8.74 14.56
N LEU A 51 6.32 -9.31 13.49
CA LEU A 51 7.52 -10.14 13.56
C LEU A 51 8.72 -9.35 14.09
N ALA A 52 8.89 -8.10 13.65
CA ALA A 52 9.94 -7.22 14.16
C ALA A 52 9.74 -6.91 15.64
N ALA A 53 8.51 -6.65 16.08
CA ALA A 53 8.19 -6.39 17.49
C ALA A 53 8.39 -7.62 18.38
N LEU A 54 8.13 -8.83 17.87
CA LEU A 54 8.40 -10.08 18.58
C LEU A 54 9.90 -10.36 18.76
N ALA A 55 10.73 -9.89 17.83
CA ALA A 55 12.18 -9.98 17.91
C ALA A 55 12.82 -8.83 18.72
N ALA A 56 12.07 -7.78 19.03
CA ALA A 56 12.58 -6.62 19.76
C ALA A 56 12.83 -6.94 21.24
N THR A 57 13.89 -6.35 21.79
CA THR A 57 14.26 -6.47 23.20
C THR A 57 14.45 -5.08 23.83
N GLY A 58 14.45 -5.02 25.16
CA GLY A 58 14.61 -3.77 25.91
C GLY A 58 13.30 -3.17 26.42
N VAL A 59 13.41 -1.99 27.03
CA VAL A 59 12.32 -1.35 27.79
C VAL A 59 11.06 -1.05 26.97
N ASN A 60 11.19 -0.91 25.64
CA ASN A 60 10.09 -0.59 24.74
C ASN A 60 9.49 -1.82 24.03
N ALA A 61 9.99 -3.04 24.28
CA ALA A 61 9.57 -4.23 23.54
C ALA A 61 8.06 -4.52 23.71
N THR A 62 7.54 -4.41 24.93
CA THR A 62 6.12 -4.62 25.21
C THR A 62 5.24 -3.59 24.50
N ALA A 63 5.63 -2.31 24.53
CA ALA A 63 4.90 -1.25 23.83
C ALA A 63 4.91 -1.46 22.31
N GLY A 64 6.07 -1.82 21.74
CA GLY A 64 6.20 -2.15 20.32
C GLY A 64 5.31 -3.32 19.90
N LEU A 65 5.24 -4.38 20.71
CA LEU A 65 4.37 -5.52 20.47
C LEU A 65 2.89 -5.13 20.51
N THR A 66 2.46 -4.34 21.50
CA THR A 66 1.09 -3.84 21.57
C THR A 66 0.72 -3.02 20.34
N ILE A 67 1.59 -2.10 19.91
CA ILE A 67 1.36 -1.28 18.71
C ILE A 67 1.24 -2.16 17.46
N ALA A 68 2.13 -3.15 17.31
CA ALA A 68 2.11 -4.04 16.15
C ALA A 68 0.85 -4.93 16.12
N LEU A 69 0.41 -5.43 17.27
CA LEU A 69 -0.83 -6.20 17.40
C LEU A 69 -2.05 -5.36 17.07
N VAL A 70 -2.15 -4.14 17.61
CA VAL A 70 -3.25 -3.21 17.31
C VAL A 70 -3.29 -2.89 15.81
N HIS A 71 -2.14 -2.61 15.19
CA HIS A 71 -2.06 -2.36 13.75
C HIS A 71 -2.53 -3.56 12.92
N LEU A 72 -2.07 -4.77 13.24
CA LEU A 72 -2.46 -5.99 12.54
C LEU A 72 -3.95 -6.25 12.67
N LEU A 73 -4.47 -6.22 13.90
CA LEU A 73 -5.90 -6.48 14.16
C LEU A 73 -6.78 -5.43 13.49
N PHE A 74 -6.40 -4.15 13.54
CA PHE A 74 -7.13 -3.09 12.87
C PHE A 74 -7.15 -3.29 11.35
N ASN A 75 -6.00 -3.58 10.73
CA ASN A 75 -5.94 -3.76 9.26
C ASN A 75 -6.71 -4.99 8.80
N VAL A 76 -6.59 -6.12 9.52
CA VAL A 76 -7.31 -7.35 9.19
C VAL A 76 -8.81 -7.19 9.39
N SER A 77 -9.24 -6.64 10.53
CA SER A 77 -10.68 -6.41 10.79
C SER A 77 -11.28 -5.40 9.81
N ALA A 78 -10.60 -4.28 9.55
CA ALA A 78 -11.05 -3.31 8.56
C ALA A 78 -11.14 -3.94 7.17
N MET A 79 -10.17 -4.75 6.75
CA MET A 79 -10.25 -5.48 5.49
C MET A 79 -11.45 -6.41 5.45
N ILE A 80 -11.66 -7.23 6.49
CA ILE A 80 -12.77 -8.20 6.54
C ILE A 80 -14.13 -7.50 6.53
N VAL A 81 -14.26 -6.35 7.18
CA VAL A 81 -15.53 -5.60 7.27
C VAL A 81 -15.78 -4.77 6.01
N ILE A 82 -14.77 -4.06 5.51
CA ILE A 82 -14.91 -3.08 4.43
C ILE A 82 -14.81 -3.73 3.05
N TYR A 83 -13.94 -4.72 2.86
CA TYR A 83 -13.71 -5.31 1.54
C TYR A 83 -14.96 -5.98 0.93
N PRO A 84 -15.78 -6.73 1.69
CA PRO A 84 -17.02 -7.30 1.16
C PRO A 84 -18.04 -6.23 0.79
N PHE A 85 -17.99 -5.06 1.43
CA PHE A 85 -18.88 -3.94 1.14
C PHE A 85 -18.56 -3.32 -0.22
N GLU A 86 -19.34 -3.74 -1.22
CA GLU A 86 -19.11 -3.40 -2.62
C GLU A 86 -19.00 -1.88 -2.92
N PRO A 87 -19.82 -0.98 -2.32
CA PRO A 87 -19.66 0.45 -2.57
C PRO A 87 -18.28 0.98 -2.16
N ALA A 88 -17.73 0.52 -1.04
CA ALA A 88 -16.39 0.92 -0.60
C ALA A 88 -15.31 0.44 -1.56
N ARG A 89 -15.39 -0.79 -2.06
CA ARG A 89 -14.43 -1.32 -3.06
C ARG A 89 -14.49 -0.58 -4.41
N ARG A 90 -15.68 -0.16 -4.83
CA ARG A 90 -15.85 0.53 -6.13
C ARG A 90 -15.24 1.93 -6.14
N ILE A 91 -15.15 2.62 -5.00
CA ILE A 91 -14.63 3.99 -4.93
C ILE A 91 -13.15 4.06 -5.37
N PRO A 92 -12.20 3.33 -4.76
CA PRO A 92 -10.79 3.36 -5.17
C PRO A 92 -10.59 2.93 -6.63
N ILE A 93 -11.29 1.88 -7.08
CA ILE A 93 -11.16 1.36 -8.45
C ILE A 93 -11.61 2.41 -9.47
N ARG A 94 -12.74 3.08 -9.22
CA ARG A 94 -13.25 4.15 -10.10
C ARG A 94 -12.32 5.35 -10.13
N LEU A 95 -11.81 5.77 -8.97
CA LEU A 95 -10.85 6.88 -8.90
C LEU A 95 -9.56 6.55 -9.63
N ALA A 96 -9.03 5.34 -9.46
CA ALA A 96 -7.83 4.89 -10.17
C ALA A 96 -8.03 4.85 -11.69
N ARG A 97 -9.18 4.35 -12.16
CA ARG A 97 -9.54 4.35 -13.59
C ARG A 97 -9.67 5.77 -14.13
N TRP A 98 -10.40 6.64 -13.43
CA TRP A 98 -10.57 8.04 -13.83
C TRP A 98 -9.23 8.80 -13.89
N LEU A 99 -8.37 8.62 -12.89
CA LEU A 99 -7.02 9.21 -12.88
C LEU A 99 -6.18 8.69 -14.05
N ALA A 100 -6.23 7.39 -14.33
CA ALA A 100 -5.52 6.80 -15.45
C ALA A 100 -6.01 7.39 -16.79
N ASP A 101 -7.33 7.46 -17.00
CA ASP A 101 -7.91 8.01 -18.24
C ASP A 101 -7.57 9.50 -18.41
N ALA A 102 -7.58 10.28 -17.32
CA ALA A 102 -7.17 11.68 -17.33
C ALA A 102 -5.68 11.85 -17.67
N ALA A 103 -4.82 10.99 -17.12
CA ALA A 103 -3.38 11.00 -17.39
C ALA A 103 -3.05 10.62 -18.84
N VAL A 104 -3.81 9.70 -19.45
CA VAL A 104 -3.66 9.36 -20.88
C VAL A 104 -4.03 10.54 -21.78
N LYS A 105 -5.08 11.30 -21.43
CA LYS A 105 -5.53 12.46 -22.22
C LYS A 105 -4.58 13.65 -22.18
N SER A 106 -3.83 13.84 -21.10
CA SER A 106 -2.90 14.95 -20.97
C SER A 106 -1.66 14.57 -20.17
N ARG A 107 -0.51 14.57 -20.86
CA ARG A 107 0.80 14.40 -20.22
C ARG A 107 1.08 15.48 -19.17
N ALA A 108 0.57 16.71 -19.41
CA ALA A 108 0.71 17.81 -18.45
C ALA A 108 -0.04 17.50 -17.15
N LEU A 109 -1.26 16.96 -17.21
CA LEU A 109 -2.00 16.55 -16.02
C LEU A 109 -1.25 15.46 -15.24
N ALA A 110 -0.66 14.48 -15.92
CA ALA A 110 0.15 13.45 -15.26
C ALA A 110 1.37 14.07 -14.53
N ILE A 111 2.08 15.00 -15.17
CA ILE A 111 3.23 15.69 -14.57
C ILE A 111 2.79 16.55 -13.38
N PHE A 112 1.75 17.37 -13.51
CA PHE A 112 1.22 18.19 -12.43
C PHE A 112 0.72 17.33 -11.27
N TYR A 113 0.07 16.21 -11.55
CA TYR A 113 -0.36 15.26 -10.52
C TYR A 113 0.84 14.70 -9.76
N VAL A 114 1.90 14.25 -10.45
CA VAL A 114 3.09 13.69 -9.80
C VAL A 114 3.82 14.76 -8.98
N ILE A 115 4.09 15.93 -9.56
CA ILE A 115 4.79 17.03 -8.87
C ILE A 115 3.94 17.53 -7.69
N GLY A 116 2.64 17.74 -7.93
CA GLY A 116 1.68 18.18 -6.94
C GLY A 116 1.61 17.24 -5.75
N LEU A 117 1.30 15.97 -6.02
CA LEU A 117 1.01 14.99 -4.99
C LEU A 117 2.26 14.50 -4.25
N PHE A 118 3.36 14.26 -4.95
CA PHE A 118 4.55 13.65 -4.34
C PHE A 118 5.57 14.67 -3.82
N TYR A 119 5.53 15.93 -4.26
CA TYR A 119 6.51 16.94 -3.84
C TYR A 119 5.84 18.15 -3.18
N LEU A 120 4.95 18.85 -3.89
CA LEU A 120 4.37 20.10 -3.39
C LEU A 120 3.54 19.89 -2.12
N ILE A 121 2.65 18.88 -2.09
CA ILE A 121 1.82 18.61 -0.92
C ILE A 121 2.69 18.24 0.31
N PRO A 122 3.61 17.26 0.25
CA PRO A 122 4.49 16.95 1.37
C PRO A 122 5.33 18.14 1.84
N VAL A 123 5.92 18.91 0.92
CA VAL A 123 6.70 20.11 1.27
C VAL A 123 5.84 21.16 1.96
N LEU A 124 4.62 21.38 1.48
CA LEU A 124 3.69 22.33 2.08
C LEU A 124 3.28 21.90 3.50
N PHE A 125 2.98 20.62 3.73
CA PHE A 125 2.73 20.11 5.08
C PHE A 125 3.96 20.28 5.98
N ALA A 126 5.16 19.95 5.50
CA ALA A 126 6.40 20.07 6.27
C ALA A 126 6.76 21.52 6.64
N VAL A 127 6.31 22.52 5.88
CA VAL A 127 6.55 23.95 6.18
C VAL A 127 5.46 24.51 7.11
N LEU A 128 4.27 23.92 7.14
CA LEU A 128 3.13 24.40 7.94
C LEU A 128 3.02 23.76 9.33
N THR A 129 3.71 22.65 9.59
CA THR A 129 3.80 21.98 10.91
C THR A 129 5.12 22.31 11.59
#